data_AF-A0A439RIA8-F1
#
_entry.id   AF-A0A439RIA8-F1
#
_cell.length_a   1.000
_cell.length_b   1.000
_cell.length_c   1.000
_cell.angle_alpha   90.00
_cell.angle_beta   90.00
_cell.angle_gamma   90.00
#
_symmetry.space_group_name_H-M   'P 1'
#
loop_
_entity.id
_entity.type
_entity.pdbx_description
1 polymer ?
#
loop_
_entity_poly.entity_id
_entity_poly.type
_entity_poly.pdbx_seq_one_letter_code
_entity_poly.pdbx_strand_id
1 'polypeptide(L)'
;MSTQSPCLFLFDGGVEGVEEPPLSTFTGELLGAISAADPSGTLTVELRGGLPALSDFAAQISEVSTEPKRSGYTQSHDMALFRLLLWDMAKSLGEEPGAPDPRAILDVLRLGREECLALSDVPEHIRDGCDAALKNCPGYVGCCQIDAGNPIQRRAFYDGLMHFALIDDGAVIQQRTVEGDEHWELNGARDFKPNGLKWIDQTYGLIPKAFRLQKSPLSARGALSLDRLKRKTHITVEGRVFRALVSASWTDRKGQSYRFATAEPGNDILQAILPEGKFTDYLFNRDHEKGGAKAAFVIGELGFDPDDWRYLAAQFYDGLLLSEPRDLVIQHWKDGYGARFNVLVEVTSRIGKRGVMRTGWMLKPQALPRLATAFPDRADSGVVKPPTPPVLEPRVEDDTWWADLFRLGDEHGRAAHAATLPTPMLLEDFGIVEEGECGSARIVIADARRGFARWLVRTGVGDRGYKGGAAIYCNLPSQSIERASAYARAFARVLALNGVPSSVETYYT
;
A
#
# COMPACT_ATOMS: atom_id res chain seq x y z
N MET A 1 36.23 -1.22 -19.66
CA MET A 1 34.96 -0.55 -20.02
C MET A 1 34.46 0.10 -18.75
N SER A 2 34.39 1.43 -18.71
CA SER A 2 33.83 2.13 -17.54
C SER A 2 32.38 1.69 -17.40
N THR A 3 31.99 1.23 -16.22
CA THR A 3 30.58 1.00 -15.89
C THR A 3 29.87 2.35 -15.91
N GLN A 4 28.82 2.46 -16.71
CA GLN A 4 27.91 3.62 -16.72
C GLN A 4 26.67 3.22 -15.92
N SER A 5 26.12 4.15 -15.15
CA SER A 5 24.94 3.90 -14.34
C SER A 5 24.16 5.19 -14.07
N PRO A 6 22.83 5.09 -13.89
CA PRO A 6 22.06 6.24 -13.41
C PRO A 6 22.48 6.60 -11.99
N CYS A 7 22.55 7.90 -11.70
CA CYS A 7 22.92 8.40 -10.38
C CYS A 7 22.00 9.53 -9.94
N LEU A 8 21.86 9.67 -8.63
CA LEU A 8 21.12 10.68 -7.92
C LEU A 8 22.11 11.56 -7.14
N PHE A 9 22.05 12.86 -7.33
CA PHE A 9 22.66 13.85 -6.46
C PHE A 9 21.58 14.37 -5.52
N LEU A 10 21.79 14.20 -4.21
CA LEU A 10 20.83 14.57 -3.18
C LEU A 10 21.31 15.82 -2.43
N PHE A 11 20.38 16.74 -2.21
CA PHE A 11 20.62 17.99 -1.49
C PHE A 11 19.55 18.22 -0.41
N ASP A 12 19.92 18.94 0.65
CA ASP A 12 19.04 19.49 1.68
C ASP A 12 18.82 20.98 1.38
N GLY A 13 17.64 21.31 0.87
CA GLY A 13 17.24 22.69 0.55
C GLY A 13 16.96 23.55 1.78
N GLY A 14 16.91 22.99 2.99
CA GLY A 14 16.64 23.72 4.23
C GLY A 14 17.89 24.20 4.98
N VAL A 15 19.08 24.07 4.38
CA VAL A 15 20.35 24.50 4.98
C VAL A 15 20.60 25.98 4.75
N GLU A 16 21.20 26.66 5.75
CA GLU A 16 21.59 28.07 5.63
C GLU A 16 22.64 28.27 4.52
N GLY A 17 22.47 29.32 3.71
CA GLY A 17 23.37 29.64 2.61
C GLY A 17 22.93 29.11 1.24
N VAL A 18 21.79 28.42 1.16
CA VAL A 18 21.16 28.03 -0.11
C VAL A 18 20.22 29.13 -0.60
N GLU A 19 20.38 29.59 -1.84
CA GLU A 19 19.47 30.59 -2.43
C GLU A 19 18.14 29.96 -2.88
N GLU A 20 17.05 30.70 -2.67
CA GLU A 20 15.70 30.30 -3.08
C GLU A 20 15.42 30.63 -4.56
N PRO A 21 14.83 29.71 -5.35
CA PRO A 21 14.45 28.35 -4.98
C PRO A 21 15.65 27.37 -4.97
N PRO A 22 15.81 26.51 -3.93
CA PRO A 22 16.97 25.64 -3.75
C PRO A 22 17.32 24.80 -4.98
N LEU A 23 16.31 24.23 -5.63
CA LEU A 23 16.48 23.42 -6.83
C LEU A 23 17.20 24.15 -7.97
N SER A 24 16.96 25.46 -8.15
CA SER A 24 17.64 26.27 -9.16
C SER A 24 19.12 26.43 -8.85
N THR A 25 19.45 26.68 -7.58
CA THR A 25 20.82 26.78 -7.07
C THR A 25 21.58 25.49 -7.30
N PHE A 26 21.03 24.36 -6.83
CA PHE A 26 21.66 23.04 -6.97
C PHE A 26 21.81 22.59 -8.43
N THR A 27 20.86 22.99 -9.30
CA THR A 27 20.97 22.70 -10.74
C THR A 27 22.19 23.40 -11.34
N GLY A 28 22.44 24.66 -10.99
CA GLY A 28 23.63 25.39 -11.44
C GLY A 28 24.93 24.76 -10.95
N GLU A 29 24.98 24.40 -9.67
CA GLU A 29 26.13 23.73 -9.06
C GLU A 29 26.43 22.38 -9.74
N LEU A 30 25.40 21.56 -9.99
CA LEU A 30 25.56 20.28 -10.67
C LEU A 30 26.03 20.47 -12.13
N LEU A 31 25.45 21.42 -12.87
CA LEU A 31 25.88 21.69 -14.25
C LEU A 31 27.32 22.18 -14.31
N GLY A 32 27.74 23.03 -13.37
CA GLY A 32 29.14 23.44 -13.21
C GLY A 32 30.06 22.25 -12.92
N ALA A 33 29.65 21.37 -12.01
CA ALA A 33 30.38 20.16 -11.66
C ALA A 33 30.54 19.19 -12.85
N ILE A 34 29.46 18.96 -13.62
CA ILE A 34 29.51 18.14 -14.84
C ILE A 34 30.45 18.77 -15.87
N SER A 35 30.35 20.09 -16.09
CA SER A 35 31.20 20.80 -17.05
C SER A 35 32.69 20.71 -16.70
N ALA A 36 33.02 20.63 -15.41
CA ALA A 36 34.40 20.44 -14.95
C ALA A 36 34.87 18.99 -15.07
N ALA A 37 33.98 18.03 -14.81
CA ALA A 37 34.28 16.60 -14.85
C ALA A 37 34.33 16.02 -16.28
N ASP A 38 33.62 16.64 -17.24
CA ASP A 38 33.59 16.27 -18.66
C ASP A 38 33.97 17.44 -19.59
N PRO A 39 35.24 17.91 -19.55
CA PRO A 39 35.67 19.07 -20.32
C PRO A 39 35.60 18.87 -21.84
N SER A 40 35.50 17.61 -22.29
CA SER A 40 35.41 17.25 -23.71
C SER A 40 33.96 17.09 -24.20
N GLY A 41 32.95 17.21 -23.32
CA GLY A 41 31.54 17.13 -23.70
C GLY A 41 31.13 15.77 -24.23
N THR A 42 31.70 14.69 -23.69
CA THR A 42 31.45 13.31 -24.13
C THR A 42 30.21 12.67 -23.51
N LEU A 43 29.63 13.31 -22.49
CA LEU A 43 28.47 12.82 -21.77
C LEU A 43 27.19 12.98 -22.60
N THR A 44 26.43 11.88 -22.72
CA THR A 44 25.09 11.86 -23.33
C THR A 44 24.09 11.35 -22.29
N VAL A 45 23.37 12.26 -21.60
CA VAL A 45 22.44 11.90 -20.51
C VAL A 45 21.19 12.76 -20.48
N GLU A 46 20.11 12.22 -19.91
CA GLU A 46 18.96 13.02 -19.50
C GLU A 46 19.16 13.53 -18.07
N LEU A 47 18.92 14.82 -17.85
CA LEU A 47 18.88 15.45 -16.54
C LEU A 47 17.42 15.63 -16.09
N ARG A 48 17.13 15.17 -14.88
CA ARG A 48 15.84 15.33 -14.22
C ARG A 48 16.01 15.92 -12.83
N GLY A 49 14.99 16.62 -12.34
CA GLY A 49 15.03 17.23 -11.01
C GLY A 49 13.69 17.40 -10.32
N GLY A 50 13.74 17.67 -9.01
CA GLY A 50 12.59 18.00 -8.16
C GLY A 50 12.47 17.10 -6.94
N LEU A 51 11.24 17.03 -6.40
CA LEU A 51 10.93 16.22 -5.22
C LEU A 51 10.67 14.75 -5.60
N PRO A 52 11.11 13.78 -4.79
CA PRO A 52 10.88 12.37 -5.09
C PRO A 52 9.42 11.97 -4.88
N ALA A 53 8.91 11.15 -5.79
CA ALA A 53 7.51 10.69 -5.78
C ALA A 53 7.26 9.52 -4.80
N LEU A 54 7.84 9.55 -3.59
CA LEU A 54 7.69 8.46 -2.62
C LEU A 54 6.29 8.40 -1.99
N SER A 55 5.66 9.54 -1.77
CA SER A 55 4.31 9.62 -1.20
C SER A 55 3.27 8.95 -2.10
N ASP A 56 3.47 8.97 -3.43
CA ASP A 56 2.57 8.33 -4.40
C ASP A 56 2.33 6.84 -4.11
N PHE A 57 3.34 6.14 -3.59
CA PHE A 57 3.23 4.73 -3.23
C PHE A 57 2.38 4.49 -1.97
N ALA A 58 2.29 5.49 -1.11
CA ALA A 58 1.48 5.47 0.10
C ALA A 58 0.10 6.12 -0.10
N ALA A 59 -0.16 6.70 -1.27
CA ALA A 59 -1.41 7.39 -1.57
C ALA A 59 -2.58 6.41 -1.64
N GLN A 60 -3.69 6.80 -1.02
CA GLN A 60 -4.97 6.09 -1.03
C GLN A 60 -6.07 7.07 -1.37
N ILE A 61 -7.09 6.61 -2.10
CA ILE A 61 -8.27 7.44 -2.34
C ILE A 61 -9.13 7.37 -1.08
N SER A 62 -9.42 8.52 -0.47
CA SER A 62 -10.19 8.63 0.76
C SER A 62 -11.61 9.16 0.52
N GLU A 63 -11.83 9.80 -0.62
CA GLU A 63 -13.11 10.34 -1.04
C GLU A 63 -13.18 10.42 -2.57
N VAL A 64 -14.38 10.23 -3.11
CA VAL A 64 -14.72 10.53 -4.51
C VAL A 64 -15.88 11.52 -4.57
N SER A 65 -15.80 12.44 -5.53
CA SER A 65 -16.83 13.45 -5.75
C SER A 65 -17.09 13.67 -7.23
N THR A 66 -18.34 13.99 -7.55
CA THR A 66 -18.77 14.42 -8.89
C THR A 66 -19.63 15.66 -8.76
N GLU A 67 -19.40 16.59 -9.67
CA GLU A 67 -20.20 17.79 -9.94
C GLU A 67 -20.57 17.82 -11.43
N PRO A 68 -21.51 18.67 -11.88
CA PRO A 68 -21.81 18.77 -13.30
C PRO A 68 -20.56 19.15 -14.09
N LYS A 69 -20.11 18.27 -14.99
CA LYS A 69 -18.89 18.39 -15.83
C LYS A 69 -17.55 18.26 -15.10
N ARG A 70 -17.52 17.88 -13.82
CA ARG A 70 -16.27 17.68 -13.07
C ARG A 70 -16.36 16.42 -12.21
N SER A 71 -15.31 15.63 -12.23
CA SER A 71 -15.09 14.55 -11.26
C SER A 71 -13.78 14.83 -10.52
N GLY A 72 -13.75 14.45 -9.25
CA GLY A 72 -12.62 14.68 -8.37
C GLY A 72 -12.51 13.57 -7.35
N TYR A 73 -11.36 13.52 -6.68
CA TYR A 73 -11.12 12.61 -5.58
C TYR A 73 -10.15 13.27 -4.59
N THR A 74 -10.25 12.85 -3.34
CA THR A 74 -9.28 13.23 -2.29
C THR A 74 -8.34 12.05 -2.06
N GLN A 75 -7.06 12.37 -1.89
CA GLN A 75 -6.05 11.41 -1.49
C GLN A 75 -5.71 11.58 -0.01
N SER A 76 -5.64 10.47 0.71
CA SER A 76 -4.94 10.36 1.98
C SER A 76 -3.64 9.57 1.77
N HIS A 77 -2.80 9.49 2.80
CA HIS A 77 -1.57 8.73 2.76
C HIS A 77 -1.51 7.75 3.93
N ASP A 78 -1.14 6.50 3.64
CA ASP A 78 -0.79 5.53 4.67
C ASP A 78 0.58 5.89 5.25
N MET A 79 0.57 6.59 6.39
CA MET A 79 1.80 7.07 7.03
C MET A 79 2.69 5.93 7.55
N ALA A 80 2.12 4.76 7.88
CA ALA A 80 2.89 3.61 8.32
C ALA A 80 3.70 3.01 7.15
N LEU A 81 3.08 2.94 5.97
CA LEU A 81 3.74 2.58 4.72
C LEU A 81 4.76 3.66 4.28
N PHE A 82 4.39 4.93 4.35
CA PHE A 82 5.31 6.02 3.96
C PHE A 82 6.59 6.02 4.81
N ARG A 83 6.48 5.86 6.13
CA ARG A 83 7.64 5.72 7.03
C ARG A 83 8.53 4.52 6.68
N LEU A 84 7.92 3.39 6.33
CA LEU A 84 8.65 2.21 5.87
C LEU A 84 9.41 2.50 4.57
N LEU A 85 8.78 3.20 3.62
CA LEU A 85 9.40 3.55 2.34
C LEU A 85 10.57 4.53 2.51
N LEU A 86 10.42 5.55 3.36
CA LEU A 86 11.52 6.49 3.67
C LEU A 86 12.76 5.73 4.17
N TRP A 87 12.56 4.83 5.14
CA TRP A 87 13.65 4.00 5.66
C TRP A 87 14.23 3.04 4.60
N ASP A 88 13.36 2.34 3.88
CA ASP A 88 13.77 1.36 2.88
C ASP A 88 14.60 2.02 1.76
N MET A 89 14.19 3.20 1.31
CA MET A 89 14.90 3.97 0.28
C MET A 89 16.19 4.57 0.80
N ALA A 90 16.22 5.12 2.01
CA ALA A 90 17.45 5.63 2.61
C ALA A 90 18.51 4.52 2.74
N LYS A 91 18.11 3.32 3.19
CA LYS A 91 18.99 2.15 3.23
C LYS A 91 19.41 1.71 1.83
N SER A 92 18.48 1.63 0.88
CA SER A 92 18.75 1.21 -0.50
C SER A 92 19.71 2.15 -1.24
N LEU A 93 19.61 3.46 -0.99
CA LEU A 93 20.46 4.47 -1.62
C LEU A 93 21.87 4.51 -1.01
N GLY A 94 21.99 4.29 0.30
CA GLY A 94 23.28 4.26 1.01
C GLY A 94 23.97 2.90 1.06
N GLU A 95 23.51 1.90 0.29
CA GLU A 95 24.11 0.55 0.26
C GLU A 95 25.39 0.47 -0.60
N GLU A 96 25.56 1.38 -1.57
CA GLU A 96 26.71 1.39 -2.47
C GLU A 96 27.97 1.98 -1.80
N PRO A 97 29.18 1.43 -2.06
CA PRO A 97 30.42 2.06 -1.64
C PRO A 97 30.52 3.52 -2.14
N GLY A 98 30.76 4.46 -1.21
CA GLY A 98 30.88 5.88 -1.51
C GLY A 98 29.56 6.66 -1.48
N ALA A 99 28.42 5.98 -1.35
CA ALA A 99 27.14 6.64 -1.12
C ALA A 99 27.08 7.32 0.26
N PRO A 100 26.20 8.32 0.46
CA PRO A 100 26.00 8.96 1.75
C PRO A 100 25.51 7.97 2.80
N ASP A 101 25.78 8.31 4.07
CA ASP A 101 25.25 7.53 5.18
C ASP A 101 23.70 7.48 5.13
N PRO A 102 23.08 6.28 5.26
CA PRO A 102 21.63 6.14 5.23
C PRO A 102 20.89 7.03 6.24
N ARG A 103 21.50 7.41 7.37
CA ARG A 103 20.88 8.32 8.33
C ARG A 103 20.77 9.72 7.76
N ALA A 104 21.81 10.21 7.09
CA ALA A 104 21.82 11.52 6.45
C ALA A 104 20.75 11.59 5.35
N ILE A 105 20.66 10.55 4.51
CA ILE A 105 19.61 10.44 3.49
C ILE A 105 18.22 10.48 4.14
N LEU A 106 18.01 9.68 5.19
CA LEU A 106 16.73 9.63 5.89
C LEU A 106 16.35 10.97 6.53
N ASP A 107 17.32 11.70 7.10
CA ASP A 107 17.06 12.98 7.76
C ASP A 107 16.55 14.03 6.78
N VAL A 108 17.08 14.07 5.57
CA VAL A 108 16.59 14.99 4.53
C VAL A 108 15.20 14.57 4.05
N LEU A 109 15.02 13.29 3.69
CA LEU A 109 13.75 12.76 3.18
C LEU A 109 12.59 12.88 4.19
N ARG A 110 12.85 12.63 5.49
CA ARG A 110 11.77 12.69 6.50
C ARG A 110 11.35 14.12 6.84
N LEU A 111 12.21 15.09 6.57
CA LEU A 111 11.94 16.50 6.83
C LEU A 111 11.28 17.20 5.63
N GLY A 112 11.18 16.54 4.48
CA GLY A 112 10.60 17.11 3.26
C GLY A 112 11.46 18.25 2.71
N ARG A 113 12.79 18.13 2.85
CA ARG A 113 13.77 19.15 2.43
C ARG A 113 14.62 18.69 1.25
N GLU A 114 14.34 17.50 0.76
CA GLU A 114 15.10 16.88 -0.32
C GLU A 114 14.94 17.64 -1.62
N GLU A 115 16.07 17.91 -2.28
CA GLU A 115 16.09 18.28 -3.69
C GLU A 115 16.90 17.21 -4.42
N CYS A 116 16.28 16.59 -5.42
CA CYS A 116 16.87 15.50 -6.18
C CYS A 116 17.26 15.99 -7.56
N LEU A 117 18.50 15.71 -7.98
CA LEU A 117 18.94 15.83 -9.37
C LEU A 117 19.46 14.49 -9.86
N ALA A 118 18.86 13.95 -10.91
CA ALA A 118 19.17 12.61 -11.40
C ALA A 118 19.66 12.63 -12.85
N LEU A 119 20.64 11.79 -13.14
CA LEU A 119 21.22 11.58 -14.46
C LEU A 119 21.01 10.14 -14.92
N SER A 120 20.74 9.96 -16.22
CA SER A 120 20.31 8.68 -16.80
C SER A 120 21.40 7.60 -16.87
N ASP A 121 22.61 7.95 -17.28
CA ASP A 121 23.68 6.96 -17.56
C ASP A 121 25.06 7.62 -17.52
N VAL A 122 25.67 7.68 -16.33
CA VAL A 122 26.88 8.46 -16.08
C VAL A 122 28.09 7.53 -15.92
N PRO A 123 29.20 7.78 -16.64
CA PRO A 123 30.47 7.12 -16.37
C PRO A 123 30.96 7.40 -14.95
N GLU A 124 31.44 6.37 -14.26
CA GLU A 124 31.94 6.45 -12.87
C GLU A 124 32.89 7.63 -12.62
N HIS A 125 33.89 7.85 -13.48
CA HIS A 125 34.83 8.96 -13.31
C HIS A 125 34.18 10.36 -13.39
N ILE A 126 33.13 10.54 -14.19
CA ILE A 126 32.39 11.81 -14.26
C ILE A 126 31.54 11.96 -13.00
N ARG A 127 30.83 10.90 -12.60
CA ARG A 127 30.04 10.87 -11.36
C ARG A 127 30.90 11.26 -10.15
N ASP A 128 32.05 10.62 -9.99
CA ASP A 128 32.95 10.83 -8.86
C ASP A 128 33.58 12.24 -8.91
N GLY A 129 33.86 12.75 -10.12
CA GLY A 129 34.28 14.14 -10.33
C GLY A 129 33.23 15.14 -9.88
N CYS A 130 31.96 14.90 -10.21
CA CYS A 130 30.84 15.73 -9.77
C CYS A 130 30.66 15.66 -8.25
N ASP A 131 30.65 14.46 -7.66
CA ASP A 131 30.54 14.25 -6.21
C ASP A 131 31.67 14.97 -5.46
N ALA A 132 32.90 14.90 -5.97
CA ALA A 132 34.04 15.61 -5.39
C ALA A 132 33.88 17.14 -5.46
N ALA A 133 33.41 17.67 -6.58
CA ALA A 133 33.20 19.11 -6.75
C ALA A 133 32.09 19.66 -5.83
N LEU A 134 31.00 18.89 -5.68
CA LEU A 134 29.83 19.29 -4.91
C LEU A 134 30.01 19.18 -3.39
N LYS A 135 31.05 18.52 -2.88
CA LYS A 135 31.31 18.39 -1.42
C LYS A 135 31.42 19.71 -0.66
N ASN A 136 31.73 20.80 -1.35
CA ASN A 136 31.81 22.14 -0.75
C ASN A 136 30.51 22.96 -0.95
N CYS A 137 29.53 22.42 -1.67
CA CYS A 137 28.25 23.06 -1.90
C CYS A 137 27.38 22.96 -0.62
N PRO A 138 26.90 24.09 -0.05
CA PRO A 138 25.97 24.07 1.07
C PRO A 138 24.75 23.20 0.75
N GLY A 139 24.35 22.35 1.70
CA GLY A 139 23.20 21.45 1.52
C GLY A 139 23.50 20.17 0.73
N TYR A 140 24.67 19.98 0.13
CA TYR A 140 24.97 18.72 -0.57
C TYR A 140 25.09 17.53 0.39
N VAL A 141 24.29 16.49 0.16
CA VAL A 141 24.28 15.26 0.96
C VAL A 141 25.20 14.20 0.37
N GLY A 142 25.23 14.10 -0.97
CA GLY A 142 26.14 13.25 -1.74
C GLY A 142 25.48 12.56 -2.95
N CYS A 143 26.27 11.74 -3.65
CA CYS A 143 25.84 11.00 -4.83
C CYS A 143 25.50 9.53 -4.52
N CYS A 144 24.39 9.02 -5.07
CA CYS A 144 23.97 7.62 -4.94
C CYS A 144 23.74 7.01 -6.33
N GLN A 145 24.12 5.75 -6.57
CA GLN A 145 23.62 5.04 -7.76
C GLN A 145 22.12 4.73 -7.62
N ILE A 146 21.38 4.91 -8.70
CA ILE A 146 19.98 4.50 -8.79
C ILE A 146 19.95 3.04 -9.24
N ASP A 147 19.41 2.14 -8.41
CA ASP A 147 19.17 0.77 -8.86
C ASP A 147 18.00 0.75 -9.85
N ALA A 148 18.32 0.73 -11.15
CA ALA A 148 17.33 0.65 -12.22
C ALA A 148 16.49 -0.64 -12.18
N GLY A 149 16.96 -1.68 -11.47
CA GLY A 149 16.23 -2.91 -11.17
C GLY A 149 15.35 -2.83 -9.93
N ASN A 150 15.45 -1.76 -9.13
CA ASN A 150 14.51 -1.42 -8.06
C ASN A 150 13.42 -0.47 -8.59
N PRO A 151 12.19 -0.96 -8.86
CA PRO A 151 11.16 -0.15 -9.48
C PRO A 151 10.65 0.99 -8.58
N ILE A 152 10.77 0.87 -7.25
CA ILE A 152 10.37 1.93 -6.33
C ILE A 152 11.37 3.08 -6.42
N GLN A 153 12.67 2.76 -6.33
CA GLN A 153 13.74 3.74 -6.42
C GLN A 153 13.77 4.43 -7.80
N ARG A 154 13.70 3.66 -8.89
CA ARG A 154 13.61 4.20 -10.25
C ARG A 154 12.43 5.15 -10.41
N ARG A 155 11.25 4.78 -9.91
CA ARG A 155 10.06 5.62 -10.03
C ARG A 155 10.17 6.88 -9.17
N ALA A 156 10.63 6.76 -7.93
CA ALA A 156 10.70 7.88 -7.00
C ALA A 156 11.80 8.88 -7.36
N PHE A 157 12.98 8.40 -7.76
CA PHE A 157 14.19 9.21 -7.92
C PHE A 157 14.63 9.39 -9.39
N TYR A 158 13.81 8.98 -10.35
CA TYR A 158 14.08 9.23 -11.77
C TYR A 158 12.80 9.44 -12.60
N ASP A 159 11.98 8.40 -12.78
CA ASP A 159 10.82 8.48 -13.68
C ASP A 159 9.74 9.48 -13.17
N GLY A 160 9.69 9.71 -11.86
CA GLY A 160 8.80 10.68 -11.20
C GLY A 160 9.34 12.10 -11.13
N LEU A 161 10.63 12.31 -11.38
CA LEU A 161 11.23 13.64 -11.40
C LEU A 161 10.89 14.37 -12.71
N MET A 162 10.88 15.70 -12.65
CA MET A 162 10.61 16.54 -13.82
C MET A 162 11.79 16.47 -14.79
N HIS A 163 11.49 16.37 -16.09
CA HIS A 163 12.51 16.51 -17.12
C HIS A 163 13.00 17.96 -17.17
N PHE A 164 14.31 18.15 -17.09
CA PHE A 164 14.95 19.47 -17.13
C PHE A 164 15.67 19.72 -18.46
N ALA A 165 16.56 18.82 -18.85
CA ALA A 165 17.35 18.96 -20.06
C ALA A 165 17.88 17.61 -20.56
N LEU A 166 18.39 17.63 -21.79
CA LEU A 166 19.34 16.63 -22.27
C LEU A 166 20.73 17.25 -22.21
N ILE A 167 21.75 16.46 -21.89
CA ILE A 167 23.16 16.87 -21.97
C ILE A 167 23.78 16.02 -23.06
N ASP A 168 24.30 16.64 -24.10
CA ASP A 168 24.94 15.97 -25.23
C ASP A 168 25.91 16.91 -25.94
N ASP A 169 27.00 16.36 -26.47
CA ASP A 169 28.01 17.12 -27.22
C ASP A 169 28.41 18.40 -26.46
N GLY A 170 28.66 18.27 -25.16
CA GLY A 170 29.08 19.38 -24.32
C GLY A 170 28.10 20.53 -24.18
N ALA A 171 26.81 20.31 -24.46
CA ALA A 171 25.76 21.32 -24.37
C ALA A 171 24.62 20.87 -23.47
N VAL A 172 23.98 21.84 -22.80
CA VAL A 172 22.68 21.66 -22.16
C VAL A 172 21.61 21.95 -23.19
N ILE A 173 20.73 21.00 -23.45
CA ILE A 173 19.70 21.06 -24.47
C ILE A 173 18.34 21.19 -23.78
N GLN A 174 17.71 22.36 -23.89
CA GLN A 174 16.38 22.64 -23.35
C GLN A 174 15.33 22.75 -24.46
N GLN A 175 14.08 22.40 -24.14
CA GLN A 175 12.96 22.51 -25.06
C GLN A 175 12.25 23.85 -24.91
N ARG A 176 11.92 24.49 -26.04
CA ARG A 176 11.02 25.64 -26.09
C ARG A 176 9.62 25.27 -25.61
N THR A 177 8.83 26.28 -25.23
CA THR A 177 7.40 26.09 -24.95
C THR A 177 6.64 25.66 -26.21
N VAL A 178 5.35 25.31 -26.06
CA VAL A 178 4.45 25.02 -27.20
C VAL A 178 4.39 26.21 -28.16
N GLU A 179 4.46 27.41 -27.61
CA GLU A 179 4.44 28.69 -28.31
C GLU A 179 5.77 29.03 -29.00
N GLY A 180 6.83 28.25 -28.73
CA GLY A 180 8.17 28.47 -29.28
C GLY A 180 9.05 29.41 -28.46
N ASP A 181 8.67 29.72 -27.22
CA ASP A 181 9.40 30.63 -26.37
C ASP A 181 10.52 29.92 -25.59
N GLU A 182 11.64 30.62 -25.39
CA GLU A 182 12.77 30.18 -24.58
C GLU A 182 12.53 30.59 -23.11
N HIS A 183 11.67 29.85 -22.42
CA HIS A 183 11.33 30.08 -21.01
C HIS A 183 12.09 29.16 -20.06
N TRP A 184 12.43 29.68 -18.87
CA TRP A 184 13.02 28.93 -17.75
C TRP A 184 14.36 28.25 -18.09
N GLU A 185 15.32 29.05 -18.54
CA GLU A 185 16.71 28.62 -18.61
C GLU A 185 17.18 28.06 -17.26
N LEU A 186 17.83 26.91 -17.28
CA LEU A 186 18.44 26.35 -16.07
C LEU A 186 19.68 27.18 -15.69
N ASN A 187 19.83 27.44 -14.39
CA ASN A 187 21.00 28.12 -13.87
C ASN A 187 22.29 27.40 -14.31
N GLY A 188 23.31 28.15 -14.74
CA GLY A 188 24.58 27.60 -15.24
C GLY A 188 24.55 27.01 -16.66
N ALA A 189 23.39 26.88 -17.32
CA ALA A 189 23.30 26.23 -18.63
C ALA A 189 24.04 26.97 -19.75
N ARG A 190 23.97 28.32 -19.79
CA ARG A 190 24.72 29.13 -20.77
C ARG A 190 26.23 28.99 -20.64
N ASP A 191 26.72 28.85 -19.41
CA ASP A 191 28.15 28.79 -19.11
C ASP A 191 28.74 27.38 -19.27
N PHE A 192 27.87 26.36 -19.39
CA PHE A 192 28.25 24.97 -19.57
C PHE A 192 29.24 24.79 -20.73
N LYS A 193 30.31 24.03 -20.51
CA LYS A 193 31.37 23.83 -21.51
C LYS A 193 31.30 22.43 -22.12
N PRO A 194 31.78 22.28 -23.37
CA PRO A 194 32.27 23.32 -24.29
C PRO A 194 31.21 24.20 -24.97
N ASN A 195 29.96 23.75 -25.09
CA ASN A 195 29.02 24.26 -26.10
C ASN A 195 27.80 25.01 -25.55
N GLY A 196 27.70 25.22 -24.24
CA GLY A 196 26.69 26.07 -23.60
C GLY A 196 25.26 25.54 -23.73
N LEU A 197 24.32 26.48 -23.76
CA LEU A 197 22.88 26.21 -23.87
C LEU A 197 22.45 26.12 -25.34
N LYS A 198 21.74 25.06 -25.71
CA LYS A 198 21.07 24.87 -26.98
C LYS A 198 19.56 24.75 -26.76
N TRP A 199 18.76 25.45 -27.56
CA TRP A 199 17.31 25.35 -27.54
C TRP A 199 16.80 24.56 -28.74
N ILE A 200 15.97 23.55 -28.46
CA ILE A 200 15.27 22.76 -29.47
C ILE A 200 13.76 22.98 -29.38
N ASP A 201 13.05 22.68 -30.46
CA ASP A 201 11.60 22.78 -30.48
C ASP A 201 10.98 21.70 -29.58
N GLN A 202 9.81 22.01 -29.03
CA GLN A 202 9.16 21.13 -28.08
C GLN A 202 8.83 19.76 -28.69
N THR A 203 9.25 18.71 -28.01
CA THR A 203 8.90 17.33 -28.39
C THR A 203 8.08 16.72 -27.27
N TYR A 204 6.75 16.78 -27.37
CA TYR A 204 5.76 16.29 -26.39
C TYR A 204 6.18 14.99 -25.66
N GLY A 205 6.88 15.10 -24.52
CA GLY A 205 7.34 13.97 -23.70
C GLY A 205 8.23 12.94 -24.42
N LEU A 206 8.76 13.25 -25.61
CA LEU A 206 9.53 12.31 -26.42
C LEU A 206 11.03 12.47 -26.13
N ILE A 207 11.52 11.74 -25.12
CA ILE A 207 12.96 11.63 -24.87
C ILE A 207 13.60 10.75 -25.96
N PRO A 208 14.68 11.16 -26.66
CA PRO A 208 15.32 10.30 -27.65
C PRO A 208 15.94 9.05 -27.01
N LYS A 209 16.00 7.95 -27.78
CA LYS A 209 16.35 6.62 -27.24
C LYS A 209 17.73 6.55 -26.57
N ALA A 210 18.68 7.36 -27.04
CA ALA A 210 20.04 7.44 -26.51
C ALA A 210 20.10 7.97 -25.06
N PHE A 211 19.11 8.76 -24.65
CA PHE A 211 19.05 9.38 -23.31
C PHE A 211 18.17 8.60 -22.33
N ARG A 212 17.40 7.62 -22.82
CA ARG A 212 16.44 6.90 -21.99
C ARG A 212 17.17 5.93 -21.06
N LEU A 213 16.89 6.04 -19.77
CA LEU A 213 17.26 5.01 -18.81
C LEU A 213 16.65 3.66 -19.20
N GLN A 214 17.53 2.69 -19.51
CA GLN A 214 17.12 1.36 -19.94
C GLN A 214 16.34 0.62 -18.85
N LYS A 215 15.48 -0.30 -19.27
CA LYS A 215 14.79 -1.19 -18.33
C LYS A 215 15.76 -2.27 -17.88
N SER A 216 15.90 -2.42 -16.57
CA SER A 216 16.69 -3.48 -15.95
C SER A 216 15.77 -4.57 -15.41
N PRO A 217 16.24 -5.83 -15.36
CA PRO A 217 15.53 -6.88 -14.62
C PRO A 217 15.46 -6.52 -13.13
N LEU A 218 14.51 -7.13 -12.42
CA LEU A 218 14.34 -6.94 -10.99
C LEU A 218 15.63 -7.34 -10.24
N SER A 219 16.24 -6.39 -9.53
CA SER A 219 17.43 -6.65 -8.71
C SER A 219 17.04 -7.36 -7.40
N ALA A 220 18.02 -7.93 -6.70
CA ALA A 220 17.79 -8.53 -5.38
C ALA A 220 17.29 -7.48 -4.37
N ARG A 221 17.86 -6.27 -4.41
CA ARG A 221 17.43 -5.17 -3.53
C ARG A 221 16.04 -4.66 -3.90
N GLY A 222 15.74 -4.55 -5.19
CA GLY A 222 14.42 -4.21 -5.70
C GLY A 222 13.34 -5.23 -5.36
N ALA A 223 13.68 -6.53 -5.36
CA ALA A 223 12.77 -7.58 -4.92
C ALA A 223 12.40 -7.43 -3.44
N LEU A 224 13.37 -7.08 -2.59
CA LEU A 224 13.14 -6.78 -1.17
C LEU A 224 12.24 -5.55 -0.98
N SER A 225 12.51 -4.45 -1.69
CA SER A 225 11.69 -3.22 -1.62
C SER A 225 10.24 -3.49 -2.06
N LEU A 226 10.05 -4.27 -3.13
CA LEU A 226 8.72 -4.69 -3.58
C LEU A 226 8.01 -5.61 -2.59
N ASP A 227 8.72 -6.56 -1.96
CA ASP A 227 8.13 -7.41 -0.92
C ASP A 227 7.63 -6.56 0.26
N ARG A 228 8.46 -5.62 0.71
CA ARG A 228 8.12 -4.69 1.79
C ARG A 228 6.89 -3.85 1.46
N LEU A 229 6.87 -3.22 0.28
CA LEU A 229 5.71 -2.47 -0.22
C LEU A 229 4.47 -3.36 -0.25
N LYS A 230 4.54 -4.57 -0.85
CA LYS A 230 3.39 -5.47 -0.96
C LYS A 230 2.85 -5.92 0.39
N ARG A 231 3.73 -6.25 1.34
CA ARG A 231 3.35 -6.73 2.67
C ARG A 231 2.77 -5.63 3.56
N LYS A 232 3.21 -4.39 3.36
CA LYS A 232 2.74 -3.24 4.16
C LYS A 232 1.52 -2.53 3.55
N THR A 233 1.36 -2.59 2.23
CA THR A 233 0.20 -2.00 1.55
C THR A 233 -1.10 -2.64 2.01
N HIS A 234 -1.96 -1.85 2.65
CA HIS A 234 -3.29 -2.26 3.06
C HIS A 234 -4.35 -1.59 2.19
N ILE A 235 -5.03 -2.38 1.34
CA ILE A 235 -6.14 -1.88 0.51
C ILE A 235 -7.46 -2.33 1.13
N THR A 236 -8.25 -1.36 1.61
CA THR A 236 -9.59 -1.60 2.15
C THR A 236 -10.62 -1.91 1.04
N VAL A 237 -11.75 -2.51 1.42
CA VAL A 237 -12.88 -2.72 0.50
C VAL A 237 -13.37 -1.38 -0.06
N GLU A 238 -13.49 -0.38 0.81
CA GLU A 238 -13.83 1.01 0.48
C GLU A 238 -12.83 1.60 -0.53
N GLY A 239 -11.52 1.40 -0.31
CA GLY A 239 -10.48 1.87 -1.22
C GLY A 239 -10.59 1.26 -2.61
N ARG A 240 -10.97 -0.02 -2.73
CA ARG A 240 -11.23 -0.64 -4.05
C ARG A 240 -12.47 -0.05 -4.71
N VAL A 241 -13.55 0.16 -3.95
CA VAL A 241 -14.77 0.84 -4.43
C VAL A 241 -14.44 2.23 -4.98
N PHE A 242 -13.61 3.00 -4.28
CA PHE A 242 -13.22 4.34 -4.71
C PHE A 242 -12.32 4.33 -5.94
N ARG A 243 -11.33 3.42 -6.01
CA ARG A 243 -10.52 3.25 -7.22
C ARG A 243 -11.36 2.87 -8.44
N ALA A 244 -12.32 1.95 -8.26
CA ALA A 244 -13.25 1.58 -9.31
C ALA A 244 -14.09 2.78 -9.77
N LEU A 245 -14.58 3.60 -8.83
CA LEU A 245 -15.33 4.82 -9.13
C LEU A 245 -14.50 5.86 -9.90
N VAL A 246 -13.25 6.11 -9.50
CA VAL A 246 -12.35 7.03 -10.22
C VAL A 246 -12.01 6.50 -11.62
N SER A 247 -11.84 5.19 -11.78
CA SER A 247 -11.62 4.60 -13.10
C SER A 247 -12.84 4.70 -14.01
N ALA A 248 -14.05 4.69 -13.43
CA ALA A 248 -15.32 4.75 -14.13
C ALA A 248 -15.82 6.17 -14.39
N SER A 249 -15.23 7.21 -13.78
CA SER A 249 -15.78 8.58 -13.73
C SER A 249 -15.75 9.38 -15.04
N TRP A 250 -15.61 8.71 -16.19
CA TRP A 250 -15.74 9.31 -17.53
C TRP A 250 -17.15 9.20 -18.13
N THR A 251 -18.14 8.60 -17.44
CA THR A 251 -19.40 8.20 -18.08
C THR A 251 -20.72 8.74 -17.52
N ASP A 252 -20.79 9.56 -16.46
CA ASP A 252 -22.09 10.11 -16.06
C ASP A 252 -22.51 11.35 -16.87
N ARG A 253 -23.23 11.11 -17.96
CA ARG A 253 -23.88 12.14 -18.78
C ARG A 253 -25.14 12.75 -18.13
N LYS A 254 -25.60 12.26 -16.96
CA LYS A 254 -26.84 12.73 -16.31
C LYS A 254 -26.63 13.81 -15.24
N GLY A 255 -25.38 14.18 -14.92
CA GLY A 255 -25.07 15.36 -14.12
C GLY A 255 -25.46 15.29 -12.64
N GLN A 256 -25.56 14.10 -12.04
CA GLN A 256 -25.81 14.00 -10.60
C GLN A 256 -24.55 14.34 -9.80
N SER A 257 -24.70 15.28 -8.86
CA SER A 257 -23.62 15.61 -7.93
C SER A 257 -23.66 14.67 -6.73
N TYR A 258 -22.51 14.14 -6.34
CA TYR A 258 -22.38 13.32 -5.13
C TYR A 258 -21.01 13.45 -4.50
N ARG A 259 -20.94 13.12 -3.22
CA ARG A 259 -19.71 13.02 -2.43
C ARG A 259 -19.77 11.76 -1.60
N PHE A 260 -18.76 10.91 -1.69
CA PHE A 260 -18.68 9.65 -0.98
C PHE A 260 -17.29 9.49 -0.35
N ALA A 261 -17.23 9.60 0.97
CA ALA A 261 -16.01 9.53 1.77
C ALA A 261 -15.91 8.22 2.55
N THR A 262 -14.67 7.85 2.88
CA THR A 262 -14.35 6.74 3.78
C THR A 262 -15.07 6.90 5.12
N ALA A 263 -15.48 5.76 5.71
CA ALA A 263 -15.82 5.72 7.12
C ALA A 263 -14.55 5.85 7.97
N GLU A 264 -14.67 6.33 9.21
CA GLU A 264 -13.62 6.06 10.18
C GLU A 264 -13.43 4.53 10.31
N PRO A 265 -12.18 4.04 10.44
CA PRO A 265 -11.94 2.62 10.60
C PRO A 265 -12.75 2.08 11.78
N GLY A 266 -13.72 1.23 11.49
CA GLY A 266 -14.49 0.56 12.53
C GLY A 266 -13.59 -0.39 13.33
N ASN A 267 -13.84 -0.49 14.64
CA ASN A 267 -13.17 -1.47 15.51
C ASN A 267 -13.76 -2.89 15.39
N ASP A 268 -14.62 -3.14 14.40
CA ASP A 268 -15.17 -4.48 14.19
C ASP A 268 -14.07 -5.43 13.72
N ILE A 269 -14.03 -6.60 14.35
CA ILE A 269 -13.08 -7.66 14.03
C ILE A 269 -13.29 -8.15 12.61
N LEU A 270 -14.56 -8.28 12.20
CA LEU A 270 -14.94 -8.57 10.84
C LEU A 270 -15.26 -7.23 10.18
N GLN A 271 -14.40 -6.80 9.27
CA GLN A 271 -14.57 -5.56 8.49
C GLN A 271 -15.77 -5.63 7.49
N ALA A 272 -16.77 -6.44 7.77
CA ALA A 272 -17.99 -6.62 7.01
C ALA A 272 -19.11 -7.21 7.88
N ILE A 273 -20.35 -6.87 7.56
CA ILE A 273 -21.54 -7.38 8.25
C ILE A 273 -22.12 -8.54 7.43
N LEU A 274 -22.14 -9.73 8.04
CA LEU A 274 -22.72 -10.97 7.52
C LEU A 274 -23.95 -11.36 8.35
N PRO A 275 -25.18 -10.98 7.96
CA PRO A 275 -26.35 -11.29 8.77
C PRO A 275 -26.67 -12.78 8.74
N GLU A 276 -26.74 -13.43 9.91
CA GLU A 276 -27.02 -14.87 10.05
C GLU A 276 -28.27 -15.31 9.28
N GLY A 277 -29.39 -14.60 9.42
CA GLY A 277 -30.64 -14.88 8.71
C GLY A 277 -30.53 -14.85 7.18
N LYS A 278 -29.48 -14.25 6.60
CA LYS A 278 -29.22 -14.34 5.15
C LYS A 278 -28.73 -15.72 4.74
N PHE A 279 -28.11 -16.44 5.65
CA PHE A 279 -27.68 -17.80 5.44
C PHE A 279 -28.77 -18.78 5.87
N THR A 280 -29.16 -18.74 7.14
CA THR A 280 -30.08 -19.73 7.75
C THR A 280 -31.49 -19.64 7.16
N ASP A 281 -32.02 -18.43 7.01
CA ASP A 281 -33.44 -18.24 6.68
C ASP A 281 -33.68 -18.01 5.18
N TYR A 282 -32.60 -17.76 4.42
CA TYR A 282 -32.67 -17.38 3.00
C TYR A 282 -31.86 -18.28 2.07
N LEU A 283 -30.53 -18.39 2.24
CA LEU A 283 -29.68 -19.16 1.31
C LEU A 283 -29.80 -20.66 1.49
N PHE A 284 -30.06 -21.15 2.70
CA PHE A 284 -30.23 -22.58 2.99
C PHE A 284 -31.71 -22.99 3.11
N ASN A 285 -32.64 -22.04 3.06
CA ASN A 285 -34.06 -22.32 3.19
C ASN A 285 -34.71 -22.65 1.83
N ARG A 286 -35.03 -23.93 1.60
CA ARG A 286 -35.70 -24.40 0.37
C ARG A 286 -37.13 -23.90 0.23
N ASP A 287 -37.80 -23.61 1.34
CA ASP A 287 -39.20 -23.19 1.38
C ASP A 287 -39.36 -21.67 1.29
N HIS A 288 -38.25 -20.92 1.23
CA HIS A 288 -38.29 -19.47 1.12
C HIS A 288 -38.77 -19.04 -0.29
N GLU A 289 -39.85 -18.25 -0.36
CA GLU A 289 -40.51 -17.80 -1.61
C GLU A 289 -39.53 -17.29 -2.67
N LYS A 290 -38.54 -16.48 -2.27
CA LYS A 290 -37.50 -15.91 -3.16
C LYS A 290 -36.12 -16.57 -3.05
N GLY A 291 -35.98 -17.58 -2.19
CA GLY A 291 -34.69 -18.18 -1.79
C GLY A 291 -34.56 -19.64 -2.19
N GLY A 292 -35.67 -20.34 -2.40
CA GLY A 292 -35.69 -21.80 -2.62
C GLY A 292 -34.83 -22.28 -3.79
N ALA A 293 -34.84 -21.58 -4.93
CA ALA A 293 -33.98 -21.92 -6.07
C ALA A 293 -32.48 -21.78 -5.76
N LYS A 294 -32.11 -20.86 -4.86
CA LYS A 294 -30.72 -20.68 -4.42
C LYS A 294 -30.32 -21.78 -3.45
N ALA A 295 -31.22 -22.12 -2.52
CA ALA A 295 -31.00 -23.23 -1.59
C ALA A 295 -30.86 -24.57 -2.32
N ALA A 296 -31.62 -24.79 -3.40
CA ALA A 296 -31.48 -25.96 -4.25
C ALA A 296 -30.06 -26.07 -4.85
N PHE A 297 -29.49 -24.97 -5.33
CA PHE A 297 -28.12 -24.95 -5.85
C PHE A 297 -27.08 -25.14 -4.75
N VAL A 298 -27.16 -24.38 -3.65
CA VAL A 298 -26.16 -24.41 -2.56
C VAL A 298 -26.12 -25.79 -1.89
N ILE A 299 -27.27 -26.40 -1.65
CA ILE A 299 -27.35 -27.71 -1.00
C ILE A 299 -27.15 -28.84 -2.02
N GLY A 300 -27.89 -28.81 -3.13
CA GLY A 300 -27.89 -29.91 -4.10
C GLY A 300 -26.64 -29.96 -4.98
N GLU A 301 -26.29 -28.83 -5.60
CA GLU A 301 -25.17 -28.78 -6.54
C GLU A 301 -23.84 -28.61 -5.81
N LEU A 302 -23.73 -27.62 -4.93
CA LEU A 302 -22.49 -27.34 -4.20
C LEU A 302 -22.25 -28.25 -2.98
N GLY A 303 -23.28 -28.94 -2.48
CA GLY A 303 -23.14 -29.90 -1.39
C GLY A 303 -22.78 -29.26 -0.05
N PHE A 304 -23.22 -28.04 0.22
CA PHE A 304 -23.11 -27.46 1.56
C PHE A 304 -24.19 -28.02 2.48
N ASP A 305 -23.79 -28.35 3.70
CA ASP A 305 -24.70 -28.63 4.80
C ASP A 305 -25.26 -27.31 5.37
N PRO A 306 -26.56 -27.18 5.67
CA PRO A 306 -27.11 -26.01 6.35
C PRO A 306 -26.42 -25.63 7.67
N ASP A 307 -25.93 -26.61 8.44
CA ASP A 307 -25.22 -26.36 9.70
C ASP A 307 -23.83 -25.73 9.44
N ASP A 308 -23.29 -25.91 8.24
CA ASP A 308 -22.01 -25.35 7.78
C ASP A 308 -22.11 -23.90 7.25
N TRP A 309 -23.19 -23.19 7.55
CA TRP A 309 -23.42 -21.86 7.01
C TRP A 309 -22.30 -20.86 7.34
N ARG A 310 -21.64 -20.98 8.51
CA ARG A 310 -20.49 -20.14 8.90
C ARG A 310 -19.29 -20.36 7.98
N TYR A 311 -19.08 -21.60 7.53
CA TYR A 311 -18.02 -21.95 6.60
C TYR A 311 -18.25 -21.28 5.23
N LEU A 312 -19.50 -21.24 4.74
CA LEU A 312 -19.85 -20.49 3.52
C LEU A 312 -19.73 -18.97 3.73
N ALA A 313 -20.20 -18.45 4.86
CA ALA A 313 -20.14 -17.02 5.18
C ALA A 313 -18.70 -16.50 5.25
N ALA A 314 -17.79 -17.28 5.82
CA ALA A 314 -16.37 -16.95 5.88
C ALA A 314 -15.73 -16.91 4.48
N GLN A 315 -16.12 -17.80 3.56
CA GLN A 315 -15.67 -17.72 2.16
C GLN A 315 -16.17 -16.45 1.45
N PHE A 316 -17.41 -16.01 1.72
CA PHE A 316 -17.90 -14.74 1.19
C PHE A 316 -17.16 -13.53 1.75
N TYR A 317 -16.82 -13.55 3.03
CA TYR A 317 -16.00 -12.50 3.65
C TYR A 317 -14.60 -12.43 3.05
N ASP A 318 -13.91 -13.57 2.96
CA ASP A 318 -12.56 -13.64 2.39
C ASP A 318 -12.58 -13.27 0.90
N GLY A 319 -13.62 -13.70 0.18
CA GLY A 319 -13.88 -13.29 -1.19
C GLY A 319 -14.06 -11.77 -1.32
N LEU A 320 -14.83 -11.13 -0.43
CA LEU A 320 -14.96 -9.67 -0.39
C LEU A 320 -13.61 -8.98 -0.16
N LEU A 321 -12.81 -9.46 0.79
CA LEU A 321 -11.49 -8.90 1.09
C LEU A 321 -10.48 -9.05 -0.06
N LEU A 322 -10.71 -9.94 -1.01
CA LEU A 322 -9.79 -10.19 -2.14
C LEU A 322 -10.30 -9.66 -3.49
N SER A 323 -11.61 -9.43 -3.62
CA SER A 323 -12.22 -9.08 -4.91
C SER A 323 -12.11 -7.60 -5.26
N GLU A 324 -12.04 -7.33 -6.56
CA GLU A 324 -12.39 -6.03 -7.13
C GLU A 324 -13.91 -5.94 -7.32
N PRO A 325 -14.52 -4.77 -7.03
CA PRO A 325 -15.96 -4.59 -7.12
C PRO A 325 -16.45 -4.61 -8.57
N ARG A 326 -17.65 -5.15 -8.78
CA ARG A 326 -18.36 -5.23 -10.07
C ARG A 326 -19.75 -4.63 -9.98
N ASP A 327 -20.31 -4.30 -11.14
CA ASP A 327 -21.65 -3.73 -11.27
C ASP A 327 -21.89 -2.58 -10.28
N LEU A 328 -20.86 -1.74 -10.12
CA LEU A 328 -20.81 -0.74 -9.08
C LEU A 328 -21.81 0.38 -9.39
N VAL A 329 -22.68 0.68 -8.43
CA VAL A 329 -23.73 1.68 -8.54
C VAL A 329 -23.69 2.58 -7.32
N ILE A 330 -23.55 3.89 -7.55
CA ILE A 330 -23.76 4.91 -6.50
C ILE A 330 -25.25 4.97 -6.18
N GLN A 331 -25.55 5.02 -4.89
CA GLN A 331 -26.91 5.19 -4.41
C GLN A 331 -26.96 6.23 -3.28
N HIS A 332 -28.06 6.95 -3.19
CA HIS A 332 -28.34 7.90 -2.12
C HIS A 332 -29.10 7.19 -0.98
N TRP A 333 -28.61 7.33 0.25
CA TRP A 333 -29.27 6.94 1.49
C TRP A 333 -29.60 8.18 2.32
N LYS A 334 -30.35 7.99 3.41
CA LYS A 334 -30.74 9.08 4.32
C LYS A 334 -29.54 9.91 4.81
N ASP A 335 -28.43 9.24 5.10
CA ASP A 335 -27.26 9.84 5.74
C ASP A 335 -26.12 10.15 4.74
N GLY A 336 -26.42 10.11 3.43
CA GLY A 336 -25.46 10.46 2.36
C GLY A 336 -25.38 9.43 1.24
N TYR A 337 -24.34 9.54 0.41
CA TYR A 337 -24.09 8.62 -0.70
C TYR A 337 -23.21 7.44 -0.30
N GLY A 338 -23.53 6.27 -0.86
CA GLY A 338 -22.73 5.06 -0.73
C GLY A 338 -22.69 4.29 -2.04
N ALA A 339 -22.34 3.00 -1.97
CA ALA A 339 -22.27 2.14 -3.14
C ALA A 339 -22.97 0.79 -2.94
N ARG A 340 -23.50 0.26 -4.03
CA ARG A 340 -23.83 -1.16 -4.20
C ARG A 340 -22.89 -1.74 -5.23
N PHE A 341 -22.40 -2.93 -4.95
CA PHE A 341 -21.51 -3.63 -5.85
C PHE A 341 -21.65 -5.14 -5.65
N ASN A 342 -21.17 -5.88 -6.63
CA ASN A 342 -21.07 -7.33 -6.59
C ASN A 342 -19.62 -7.75 -6.51
N VAL A 343 -19.36 -8.93 -5.95
CA VAL A 343 -18.08 -9.63 -6.06
C VAL A 343 -18.33 -11.09 -6.45
N LEU A 344 -17.35 -11.70 -7.13
CA LEU A 344 -17.42 -13.08 -7.60
C LEU A 344 -16.45 -13.95 -6.82
N VAL A 345 -16.97 -15.00 -6.20
CA VAL A 345 -16.22 -15.85 -5.29
C VAL A 345 -16.41 -17.32 -5.70
N GLU A 346 -15.32 -18.04 -5.91
CA GLU A 346 -15.36 -19.50 -6.00
C GLU A 346 -15.47 -20.06 -4.58
N VAL A 347 -16.57 -20.76 -4.28
CA VAL A 347 -16.76 -21.40 -2.99
C VAL A 347 -16.56 -22.90 -3.12
N THR A 348 -16.04 -23.51 -2.05
CA THR A 348 -15.79 -24.93 -1.93
C THR A 348 -16.47 -25.46 -0.67
N SER A 349 -17.29 -26.51 -0.78
CA SER A 349 -17.88 -27.19 0.37
C SER A 349 -16.87 -28.14 1.04
N ARG A 350 -17.18 -28.63 2.24
CA ARG A 350 -16.30 -29.57 2.96
C ARG A 350 -16.08 -30.89 2.22
N ILE A 351 -17.02 -31.30 1.38
CA ILE A 351 -16.89 -32.48 0.50
C ILE A 351 -16.12 -32.19 -0.81
N GLY A 352 -15.55 -30.99 -0.96
CA GLY A 352 -14.67 -30.62 -2.08
C GLY A 352 -15.38 -30.19 -3.37
N LYS A 353 -16.72 -30.14 -3.38
CA LYS A 353 -17.48 -29.59 -4.51
C LYS A 353 -17.31 -28.07 -4.58
N ARG A 354 -17.25 -27.53 -5.80
CA ARG A 354 -16.93 -26.12 -6.05
C ARG A 354 -17.96 -25.47 -6.96
N GLY A 355 -18.11 -24.16 -6.82
CA GLY A 355 -18.84 -23.34 -7.79
C GLY A 355 -18.70 -21.85 -7.54
N VAL A 356 -19.12 -21.06 -8.51
CA VAL A 356 -18.99 -19.61 -8.46
C VAL A 356 -20.27 -18.99 -7.92
N MET A 357 -20.12 -18.09 -6.96
CA MET A 357 -21.19 -17.32 -6.35
C MET A 357 -20.95 -15.83 -6.59
N ARG A 358 -22.00 -15.13 -7.06
CA ARG A 358 -22.04 -13.67 -7.03
C ARG A 358 -22.66 -13.21 -5.72
N THR A 359 -21.92 -12.41 -4.96
CA THR A 359 -22.41 -11.81 -3.71
C THR A 359 -22.59 -10.32 -3.89
N GLY A 360 -23.75 -9.80 -3.51
CA GLY A 360 -24.09 -8.39 -3.59
C GLY A 360 -23.95 -7.72 -2.24
N TRP A 361 -23.26 -6.58 -2.22
CA TRP A 361 -22.88 -5.84 -1.03
C TRP A 361 -23.44 -4.42 -1.05
N MET A 362 -23.75 -3.91 0.14
CA MET A 362 -24.14 -2.52 0.38
C MET A 362 -23.09 -1.86 1.27
N LEU A 363 -22.45 -0.82 0.75
CA LEU A 363 -21.55 0.04 1.52
C LEU A 363 -22.27 1.38 1.70
N LYS A 364 -22.93 1.52 2.85
CA LYS A 364 -23.61 2.76 3.23
C LYS A 364 -22.59 3.81 3.66
N PRO A 365 -22.94 5.11 3.65
CA PRO A 365 -22.08 6.15 4.21
C PRO A 365 -21.66 5.78 5.63
N GLN A 366 -20.36 5.90 5.93
CA GLN A 366 -19.80 5.71 7.27
C GLN A 366 -20.11 4.35 7.93
N ALA A 367 -20.37 3.30 7.15
CA ALA A 367 -20.72 1.98 7.65
C ALA A 367 -19.92 0.88 6.96
N LEU A 368 -19.78 -0.26 7.65
CA LEU A 368 -19.15 -1.45 7.08
C LEU A 368 -19.94 -2.02 5.90
N PRO A 369 -19.28 -2.67 4.93
CA PRO A 369 -19.94 -3.38 3.85
C PRO A 369 -20.83 -4.48 4.42
N ARG A 370 -22.10 -4.49 4.02
CA ARG A 370 -23.10 -5.46 4.48
C ARG A 370 -23.56 -6.36 3.35
N LEU A 371 -23.56 -7.67 3.60
CA LEU A 371 -24.08 -8.65 2.64
C LEU A 371 -25.58 -8.43 2.42
N ALA A 372 -25.97 -8.23 1.16
CA ALA A 372 -27.35 -8.03 0.76
C ALA A 372 -28.00 -9.31 0.22
N THR A 373 -27.27 -10.02 -0.65
CA THR A 373 -27.75 -11.20 -1.37
C THR A 373 -26.57 -12.03 -1.89
N ALA A 374 -26.80 -13.31 -2.17
CA ALA A 374 -25.90 -14.13 -2.96
C ALA A 374 -26.70 -14.96 -3.96
N PHE A 375 -26.09 -15.34 -5.08
CA PHE A 375 -26.69 -16.23 -6.08
C PHE A 375 -25.63 -16.93 -6.93
N PRO A 376 -25.97 -18.08 -7.53
CA PRO A 376 -25.07 -18.82 -8.42
C PRO A 376 -24.66 -17.99 -9.62
N ASP A 377 -23.43 -18.17 -10.09
CA ASP A 377 -22.90 -17.53 -11.30
C ASP A 377 -22.11 -18.53 -12.14
N ARG A 378 -21.93 -18.21 -13.43
CA ARG A 378 -21.14 -18.99 -14.40
C ARG A 378 -20.01 -18.15 -15.01
N ALA A 379 -19.67 -17.02 -14.40
CA ALA A 379 -18.58 -16.17 -14.85
C ALA A 379 -17.22 -16.85 -14.60
N ASP A 380 -16.34 -16.80 -15.61
CA ASP A 380 -14.98 -17.34 -15.51
C ASP A 380 -13.92 -16.26 -15.21
N SER A 381 -14.23 -14.99 -15.49
CA SER A 381 -13.28 -13.88 -15.32
C SER A 381 -13.48 -13.16 -13.98
N GLY A 382 -12.36 -12.82 -13.32
CA GLY A 382 -12.31 -12.06 -12.06
C GLY A 382 -13.05 -12.71 -10.89
N VAL A 383 -13.15 -14.04 -10.91
CA VAL A 383 -13.53 -14.85 -9.76
C VAL A 383 -12.33 -14.97 -8.84
N VAL A 384 -12.49 -14.65 -7.56
CA VAL A 384 -11.46 -14.90 -6.55
C VAL A 384 -11.65 -16.26 -5.90
N LYS A 385 -10.53 -16.91 -5.57
CA LYS A 385 -10.49 -18.16 -4.83
C LYS A 385 -9.99 -17.86 -3.41
N PRO A 386 -10.89 -17.69 -2.43
CA PRO A 386 -10.47 -17.45 -1.05
C PRO A 386 -9.72 -18.67 -0.50
N PRO A 387 -8.83 -18.49 0.48
CA PRO A 387 -8.23 -19.61 1.20
C PRO A 387 -9.31 -20.41 1.94
N THR A 388 -8.97 -21.62 2.39
CA THR A 388 -9.83 -22.39 3.28
C THR A 388 -10.10 -21.59 4.56
N PRO A 389 -11.37 -21.29 4.88
CA PRO A 389 -11.67 -20.49 6.05
C PRO A 389 -11.35 -21.21 7.36
N PRO A 390 -10.92 -20.47 8.40
CA PRO A 390 -10.67 -21.03 9.72
C PRO A 390 -11.98 -21.22 10.51
N VAL A 391 -12.85 -22.10 10.01
CA VAL A 391 -14.13 -22.43 10.66
C VAL A 391 -14.20 -23.92 10.94
N LEU A 392 -14.34 -24.27 12.21
CA LEU A 392 -14.46 -25.65 12.67
C LEU A 392 -15.74 -26.29 12.14
N GLU A 393 -15.74 -27.62 12.05
CA GLU A 393 -16.95 -28.37 11.74
C GLU A 393 -18.01 -28.19 12.85
N PRO A 394 -19.28 -28.00 12.48
CA PRO A 394 -20.38 -27.94 13.43
C PRO A 394 -20.46 -29.22 14.25
N ARG A 395 -20.28 -29.13 15.56
CA ARG A 395 -20.51 -30.21 16.53
C ARG A 395 -20.77 -29.61 17.91
N VAL A 396 -21.03 -30.47 18.90
CA VAL A 396 -21.24 -30.04 20.28
C VAL A 396 -20.02 -29.28 20.81
N GLU A 397 -20.28 -28.12 21.40
CA GLU A 397 -19.28 -27.20 21.97
C GLU A 397 -18.74 -27.70 23.33
N ASP A 398 -18.02 -28.82 23.30
CA ASP A 398 -17.36 -29.40 24.46
C ASP A 398 -15.92 -28.91 24.65
N ASP A 399 -15.23 -29.43 25.66
CA ASP A 399 -13.85 -29.04 25.98
C ASP A 399 -12.87 -29.32 24.84
N THR A 400 -13.14 -30.32 24.00
CA THR A 400 -12.31 -30.64 22.83
C THR A 400 -12.54 -29.64 21.69
N TRP A 401 -13.80 -29.24 21.46
CA TRP A 401 -14.14 -28.20 20.49
C TRP A 401 -13.50 -26.85 20.85
N TRP A 402 -13.56 -26.44 22.13
CA TRP A 402 -12.91 -25.21 22.57
C TRP A 402 -11.38 -25.27 22.45
N ALA A 403 -10.77 -26.43 22.73
CA ALA A 403 -9.34 -26.63 22.52
C ALA A 403 -8.95 -26.53 21.04
N ASP A 404 -9.74 -27.12 20.14
CA ASP A 404 -9.52 -27.01 18.70
C ASP A 404 -9.69 -25.57 18.21
N LEU A 405 -10.67 -24.83 18.73
CA LEU A 405 -10.87 -23.42 18.36
C LEU A 405 -9.69 -22.56 18.82
N PHE A 406 -9.20 -22.79 20.04
CA PHE A 406 -8.03 -22.09 20.55
C PHE A 406 -6.81 -22.36 19.69
N ARG A 407 -6.53 -23.63 19.36
CA ARG A 407 -5.40 -24.02 18.53
C ARG A 407 -5.47 -23.38 17.14
N LEU A 408 -6.65 -23.37 16.53
CA LEU A 408 -6.88 -22.71 15.24
C LEU A 408 -6.66 -21.20 15.33
N GLY A 409 -7.15 -20.56 16.39
CA GLY A 409 -6.90 -19.13 16.66
C GLY A 409 -5.41 -18.82 16.82
N ASP A 410 -4.68 -19.62 17.60
CA ASP A 410 -3.25 -19.45 17.86
C ASP A 410 -2.40 -19.67 16.59
N GLU A 411 -2.75 -20.66 15.77
CA GLU A 411 -2.10 -20.93 14.49
C GLU A 411 -2.21 -19.72 13.55
N HIS A 412 -3.43 -19.19 13.37
CA HIS A 412 -3.66 -18.01 12.54
C HIS A 412 -3.02 -16.74 13.15
N GLY A 413 -3.05 -16.61 14.47
CA GLY A 413 -2.36 -15.53 15.19
C GLY A 413 -0.86 -15.54 14.94
N ARG A 414 -0.20 -16.69 15.08
CA ARG A 414 1.25 -16.85 14.83
C ARG A 414 1.61 -16.58 13.38
N ALA A 415 0.80 -17.08 12.44
CA ALA A 415 1.00 -16.81 11.02
C ALA A 415 0.92 -15.29 10.72
N ALA A 416 -0.06 -14.58 11.29
CA ALA A 416 -0.19 -13.14 11.14
C ALA A 416 0.98 -12.38 11.78
N HIS A 417 1.38 -12.75 13.00
CA HIS A 417 2.53 -12.16 13.69
C HIS A 417 3.83 -12.26 12.88
N ALA A 418 4.08 -13.43 12.27
CA ALA A 418 5.25 -13.68 11.45
C ALA A 418 5.18 -12.91 10.11
N ALA A 419 3.99 -12.81 9.51
CA ALA A 419 3.77 -12.14 8.24
C ALA A 419 3.81 -10.61 8.34
N THR A 420 3.51 -10.03 9.51
CA THR A 420 3.54 -8.59 9.72
C THR A 420 4.95 -8.01 9.58
N LEU A 421 5.03 -6.93 8.80
CA LEU A 421 6.22 -6.09 8.68
C LEU A 421 6.03 -4.82 9.52
N PRO A 422 6.73 -4.68 10.67
CA PRO A 422 6.60 -3.51 11.53
C PRO A 422 6.96 -2.21 10.80
N THR A 423 6.34 -1.09 11.17
CA THR A 423 6.84 0.22 10.75
C THR A 423 8.09 0.54 11.55
N PRO A 424 9.23 0.82 10.90
CA PRO A 424 10.45 1.19 11.61
C PRO A 424 10.24 2.49 12.37
N MET A 425 10.85 2.60 13.55
CA MET A 425 10.88 3.83 14.34
C MET A 425 12.31 4.36 14.41
N LEU A 426 12.42 5.68 14.48
CA LEU A 426 13.68 6.37 14.68
C LEU A 426 13.77 6.90 16.11
N LEU A 427 14.80 6.49 16.83
CA LEU A 427 15.18 7.03 18.13
C LEU A 427 16.35 8.00 17.96
N GLU A 428 16.25 9.16 18.61
CA GLU A 428 17.23 10.24 18.49
C GLU A 428 18.65 9.77 18.81
N ASP A 429 18.82 9.06 19.93
CA ASP A 429 20.13 8.59 20.41
C ASP A 429 20.51 7.15 20.00
N PHE A 430 19.57 6.38 19.46
CA PHE A 430 19.75 4.94 19.21
C PHE A 430 19.61 4.55 17.73
N GLY A 431 19.23 5.49 16.87
CA GLY A 431 19.05 5.23 15.45
C GLY A 431 17.76 4.47 15.15
N ILE A 432 17.77 3.68 14.07
CA ILE A 432 16.58 3.06 13.51
C ILE A 432 16.34 1.70 14.17
N VAL A 433 15.13 1.50 14.67
CA VAL A 433 14.65 0.23 15.20
C VAL A 433 13.64 -0.36 14.23
N GLU A 434 14.08 -1.38 13.47
CA GLU A 434 13.27 -2.03 12.42
C GLU A 434 12.01 -2.71 12.98
N GLU A 435 12.01 -3.15 14.25
CA GLU A 435 10.86 -3.77 14.92
C GLU A 435 9.78 -2.76 15.35
N GLY A 436 10.04 -1.46 15.21
CA GLY A 436 9.05 -0.41 15.48
C GLY A 436 8.71 -0.24 16.96
N GLU A 437 7.56 0.38 17.20
CA GLU A 437 7.09 0.79 18.53
C GLU A 437 6.94 -0.41 19.48
N CYS A 438 7.37 -0.20 20.73
CA CYS A 438 7.27 -1.20 21.78
C CYS A 438 5.84 -1.30 22.32
N GLY A 439 5.29 -2.52 22.36
CA GLY A 439 3.98 -2.75 22.96
C GLY A 439 3.49 -4.19 22.77
N SER A 440 2.27 -4.43 23.22
CA SER A 440 1.62 -5.73 23.12
C SER A 440 0.11 -5.60 22.89
N ALA A 441 -0.56 -6.73 22.75
CA ALA A 441 -1.99 -6.82 22.49
C ALA A 441 -2.60 -8.01 23.21
N ARG A 442 -3.90 -7.89 23.51
CA ARG A 442 -4.71 -8.98 24.08
C ARG A 442 -6.06 -9.09 23.41
N ILE A 443 -6.55 -10.33 23.31
CA ILE A 443 -7.93 -10.64 22.94
C ILE A 443 -8.76 -10.70 24.22
N VAL A 444 -9.87 -9.95 24.25
CA VAL A 444 -10.81 -9.92 25.39
C VAL A 444 -12.11 -10.60 24.96
N ILE A 445 -12.54 -11.58 25.75
CA ILE A 445 -13.83 -12.25 25.59
C ILE A 445 -14.68 -11.94 26.82
N ALA A 446 -15.89 -11.44 26.59
CA ALA A 446 -16.80 -11.08 27.66
C ALA A 446 -17.37 -12.33 28.37
N ASP A 447 -17.71 -12.16 29.65
CA ASP A 447 -18.48 -13.14 30.45
C ASP A 447 -17.83 -14.54 30.59
N ALA A 448 -16.86 -14.67 31.50
CA ALA A 448 -16.18 -15.93 31.82
C ALA A 448 -17.04 -16.98 32.56
N ARG A 449 -18.37 -16.80 32.65
CA ARG A 449 -19.28 -17.76 33.29
C ARG A 449 -19.79 -18.84 32.33
N ARG A 450 -19.58 -18.71 31.02
CA ARG A 450 -20.06 -19.64 29.98
C ARG A 450 -19.12 -19.76 28.78
N GLY A 451 -19.35 -20.79 27.97
CA GLY A 451 -18.71 -21.02 26.67
C GLY A 451 -17.17 -20.97 26.71
N PHE A 452 -16.60 -20.45 25.63
CA PHE A 452 -15.16 -20.32 25.43
C PHE A 452 -14.45 -19.57 26.57
N ALA A 453 -15.01 -18.46 27.06
CA ALA A 453 -14.40 -17.67 28.13
C ALA A 453 -14.31 -18.43 29.46
N ARG A 454 -15.33 -19.21 29.81
CA ARG A 454 -15.27 -20.10 30.98
C ARG A 454 -14.24 -21.19 30.80
N TRP A 455 -14.17 -21.78 29.61
CA TRP A 455 -13.20 -22.83 29.29
C TRP A 455 -11.78 -22.29 29.49
N LEU A 456 -11.43 -21.13 28.92
CA LEU A 456 -10.10 -20.49 29.05
C LEU A 456 -9.66 -20.33 30.51
N VAL A 457 -10.53 -19.76 31.36
CA VAL A 457 -10.19 -19.49 32.77
C VAL A 457 -10.10 -20.79 33.58
N ARG A 458 -10.96 -21.77 33.30
CA ARG A 458 -10.95 -23.07 34.01
C ARG A 458 -9.73 -23.90 33.67
N THR A 459 -9.26 -23.87 32.42
CA THR A 459 -8.10 -24.67 31.96
C THR A 459 -6.77 -23.97 32.19
N GLY A 460 -6.77 -22.67 32.54
CA GLY A 460 -5.56 -21.87 32.73
C GLY A 460 -4.86 -21.50 31.42
N VAL A 461 -5.52 -21.70 30.27
CA VAL A 461 -5.01 -21.32 28.95
C VAL A 461 -5.16 -19.80 28.71
N GLY A 462 -6.12 -19.17 29.35
CA GLY A 462 -6.29 -17.72 29.36
C GLY A 462 -6.37 -17.15 30.78
N ASP A 463 -6.19 -15.85 30.88
CA ASP A 463 -6.22 -15.13 32.16
C ASP A 463 -7.62 -14.59 32.46
N ARG A 464 -7.88 -14.30 33.74
CA ARG A 464 -9.06 -13.54 34.14
C ARG A 464 -8.94 -12.11 33.60
N GLY A 465 -9.86 -11.76 32.70
CA GLY A 465 -9.97 -10.42 32.14
C GLY A 465 -10.69 -9.44 33.06
N TYR A 466 -10.63 -8.15 32.70
CA TYR A 466 -11.34 -7.09 33.41
C TYR A 466 -12.87 -7.33 33.39
N LYS A 467 -13.58 -6.93 34.45
CA LYS A 467 -15.04 -7.09 34.62
C LYS A 467 -15.57 -8.53 34.48
N GLY A 468 -14.75 -9.54 34.80
CA GLY A 468 -15.19 -10.94 34.82
C GLY A 468 -15.23 -11.61 33.44
N GLY A 469 -14.48 -11.08 32.47
CA GLY A 469 -14.19 -11.74 31.19
C GLY A 469 -12.97 -12.65 31.23
N ALA A 470 -12.54 -13.11 30.06
CA ALA A 470 -11.27 -13.82 29.84
C ALA A 470 -10.37 -13.00 28.90
N ALA A 471 -9.05 -13.12 29.07
CA ALA A 471 -8.06 -12.48 28.22
C ALA A 471 -7.03 -13.48 27.69
N ILE A 472 -6.61 -13.30 26.45
CA ILE A 472 -5.51 -14.04 25.81
C ILE A 472 -4.46 -13.03 25.38
N TYR A 473 -3.21 -13.21 25.81
CA TYR A 473 -2.10 -12.30 25.51
C TYR A 473 -1.23 -12.83 24.37
N CYS A 474 -0.70 -11.93 23.55
CA CYS A 474 0.36 -12.27 22.61
C CYS A 474 1.69 -12.40 23.37
N ASN A 475 2.14 -13.63 23.60
CA ASN A 475 3.40 -13.96 24.28
C ASN A 475 4.53 -14.35 23.28
N LEU A 476 4.40 -13.93 22.02
CA LEU A 476 5.39 -14.22 20.99
C LEU A 476 6.60 -13.29 21.09
N PRO A 477 7.82 -13.76 20.76
CA PRO A 477 9.04 -12.96 20.88
C PRO A 477 9.07 -11.84 19.84
N SER A 478 8.73 -10.63 20.26
CA SER A 478 8.98 -9.36 19.56
C SER A 478 8.60 -8.22 20.49
N GLN A 479 9.23 -7.05 20.33
CA GLN A 479 8.76 -5.82 20.98
C GLN A 479 7.61 -5.16 20.23
N SER A 480 7.35 -5.55 18.97
CA SER A 480 6.50 -4.81 18.04
C SER A 480 5.03 -4.87 18.41
N ILE A 481 4.45 -3.70 18.71
CA ILE A 481 3.00 -3.57 18.92
C ILE A 481 2.19 -4.00 17.69
N GLU A 482 2.71 -3.76 16.48
CA GLU A 482 2.04 -4.15 15.23
C GLU A 482 1.95 -5.67 15.08
N ARG A 483 3.02 -6.40 15.39
CA ARG A 483 3.00 -7.88 15.33
C ARG A 483 2.06 -8.45 16.39
N ALA A 484 2.07 -7.88 17.60
CA ALA A 484 1.15 -8.28 18.66
C ALA A 484 -0.31 -8.01 18.27
N SER A 485 -0.59 -6.83 17.72
CA SER A 485 -1.92 -6.44 17.21
C SER A 485 -2.38 -7.37 16.08
N ALA A 486 -1.49 -7.73 15.15
CA ALA A 486 -1.77 -8.66 14.07
C ALA A 486 -2.12 -10.06 14.59
N TYR A 487 -1.36 -10.57 15.57
CA TYR A 487 -1.69 -11.81 16.28
C TYR A 487 -3.11 -11.75 16.85
N ALA A 488 -3.39 -10.72 17.65
CA ALA A 488 -4.65 -10.59 18.37
C ALA A 488 -5.84 -10.45 17.42
N ARG A 489 -5.72 -9.66 16.35
CA ARG A 489 -6.77 -9.48 15.32
C ARG A 489 -7.02 -10.75 14.53
N ALA A 490 -5.98 -11.48 14.14
CA ALA A 490 -6.15 -12.74 13.42
C ALA A 490 -6.80 -13.81 14.30
N PHE A 491 -6.39 -13.93 15.57
CA PHE A 491 -7.03 -14.80 16.55
C PHE A 491 -8.51 -14.42 16.74
N ALA A 492 -8.79 -13.14 17.00
CA ALA A 492 -10.15 -12.64 17.19
C ALA A 492 -11.03 -12.89 15.95
N ARG A 493 -10.48 -12.79 14.73
CA ARG A 493 -11.19 -13.13 13.50
C ARG A 493 -11.60 -14.59 13.47
N VAL A 494 -10.73 -15.52 13.86
CA VAL A 494 -11.10 -16.95 13.98
C VAL A 494 -12.25 -17.10 14.97
N LEU A 495 -12.19 -16.46 16.13
CA LEU A 495 -13.28 -16.49 17.11
C LEU A 495 -14.60 -15.96 16.52
N ALA A 496 -14.57 -14.81 15.86
CA ALA A 496 -15.74 -14.18 15.28
C ALA A 496 -16.38 -15.06 14.18
N LEU A 497 -15.57 -15.68 13.31
CA LEU A 497 -16.04 -16.59 12.27
C LEU A 497 -16.65 -17.88 12.83
N ASN A 498 -16.28 -18.28 14.05
CA ASN A 498 -16.85 -19.42 14.77
C ASN A 498 -17.92 -19.00 15.80
N GLY A 499 -18.42 -17.76 15.74
CA GLY A 499 -19.53 -17.30 16.56
C GLY A 499 -19.18 -16.92 18.00
N VAL A 500 -17.89 -16.71 18.31
CA VAL A 500 -17.42 -16.23 19.62
C VAL A 500 -17.09 -14.74 19.53
N PRO A 501 -17.92 -13.85 20.09
CA PRO A 501 -17.66 -12.41 20.10
C PRO A 501 -16.42 -12.10 20.94
N SER A 502 -15.54 -11.25 20.42
CA SER A 502 -14.33 -10.79 21.11
C SER A 502 -13.97 -9.38 20.68
N SER A 503 -13.12 -8.72 21.48
CA SER A 503 -12.51 -7.43 21.15
C SER A 503 -10.99 -7.52 21.31
N VAL A 504 -10.27 -6.64 20.61
CA VAL A 504 -8.81 -6.55 20.70
C VAL A 504 -8.43 -5.26 21.41
N GLU A 505 -7.51 -5.36 22.36
CA GLU A 505 -6.91 -4.21 23.05
C GLU A 505 -5.40 -4.21 22.81
N THR A 506 -4.85 -3.05 22.46
CA THR A 506 -3.41 -2.84 22.26
C THR A 506 -2.90 -1.83 23.28
N TYR A 507 -1.66 -2.01 23.75
CA TYR A 507 -1.05 -1.10 24.72
C TYR A 507 0.45 -0.95 24.44
N TYR A 508 0.94 0.27 24.64
CA TYR A 508 2.36 0.62 24.56
C TYR A 508 3.09 0.25 25.85
N THR A 509 4.39 0.01 25.75
CA THR A 509 5.26 -0.35 26.90
C THR A 509 6.43 0.61 27.02
#